data_AF-A0A9C9TQL9-F1
#
_entry.id   AF-A0A9C9TQL9-F1
#
_cell.length_a   1.000
_cell.length_b   1.000
_cell.length_c   1.000
_cell.angle_alpha   90.00
_cell.angle_beta   90.00
_cell.angle_gamma   90.00
#
_symmetry.space_group_name_H-M   'P 1'
#
loop_
_entity.id
_entity.type
_entity.pdbx_description
1 polymer ?
#
loop_
_entity_poly.entity_id
_entity_poly.type
_entity_poly.pdbx_seq_one_letter_code
_entity_poly.pdbx_strand_id
1 'polypeptide(L)' 'MKLISACLLGIKCAWDGKNIYKSDKAIKLLNFETLIPVCPEQLGGLKTPRAPQEIRGGTGED' A
#
# COMPACT_ATOMS: atom_id res chain seq x y z
N MET A 1 15.60 7.37 -4.23
CA MET A 1 14.31 7.48 -3.50
C MET A 1 13.23 6.82 -4.33
N LYS A 2 12.47 5.88 -3.77
CA LYS A 2 11.47 5.08 -4.48
C LYS A 2 10.15 5.07 -3.70
N LEU A 3 9.03 4.97 -4.41
CA LEU A 3 7.72 4.75 -3.78
C LEU A 3 7.54 3.26 -3.46
N ILE A 4 6.86 2.97 -2.36
CA ILE A 4 6.46 1.61 -2.00
C ILE A 4 5.07 1.63 -1.36
N SER A 5 4.28 0.58 -1.60
CA SER A 5 2.99 0.40 -0.91
C SER A 5 3.20 0.39 0.60
N ALA A 6 2.58 1.34 1.30
CA ALA A 6 2.74 1.54 2.74
C ALA A 6 2.44 0.29 3.58
N CYS A 7 1.46 -0.51 3.14
CA CYS A 7 1.08 -1.76 3.80
C CYS A 7 2.22 -2.80 3.83
N LEU A 8 3.13 -2.80 2.85
CA LEU A 8 4.29 -3.69 2.82
C LEU A 8 5.30 -3.36 3.93
N LEU A 9 5.35 -2.10 4.37
CA LEU A 9 6.20 -1.64 5.47
C LEU A 9 5.53 -1.76 6.84
N GLY A 10 4.34 -2.36 6.90
CA GLY A 10 3.64 -2.63 8.15
C GLY A 10 2.63 -1.57 8.58
N ILE A 11 2.40 -0.54 7.75
CA ILE A 11 1.41 0.50 8.03
C ILE A 11 0.02 -0.09 7.82
N LYS A 12 -0.86 0.05 8.83
CA LYS A 12 -2.23 -0.47 8.81
C LYS A 12 -3.16 0.39 7.92
N CYS A 13 -2.90 0.40 6.63
CA CYS A 13 -3.67 1.14 5.62
C CYS A 13 -4.45 0.24 4.64
N ALA A 14 -4.34 -1.08 4.78
CA ALA A 14 -5.12 -2.05 4.01
C ALA A 14 -6.63 -1.90 4.28
N TRP A 15 -7.47 -2.40 3.36
CA TRP A 15 -8.92 -2.24 3.47
C TRP A 15 -9.49 -2.86 4.74
N ASP A 16 -8.93 -3.97 5.22
CA ASP A 16 -9.34 -4.65 6.46
C ASP A 16 -8.71 -4.06 7.74
N GLY A 17 -7.83 -3.07 7.60
CA GLY A 17 -7.09 -2.45 8.70
C GLY A 17 -6.07 -3.36 9.40
N LYS A 18 -5.82 -4.56 8.86
CA LYS A 18 -4.85 -5.50 9.42
C LYS A 18 -3.47 -5.30 8.82
N ASN A 19 -2.48 -5.88 9.49
CA ASN A 19 -1.09 -5.82 9.07
C ASN A 19 -0.63 -7.10 8.35
N ILE A 20 -1.55 -7.81 7.69
CA ILE A 20 -1.27 -9.12 7.08
C ILE A 20 -0.40 -9.01 5.81
N TYR A 21 -0.30 -7.80 5.24
CA TYR A 21 0.45 -7.52 4.02
C TYR A 21 1.91 -7.09 4.27
N LYS A 22 2.35 -7.06 5.53
CA LYS A 22 3.75 -6.73 5.86
C LYS A 22 4.71 -7.70 5.16
N SER A 23 5.71 -7.16 4.49
CA SER A 23 6.73 -7.93 3.78
C SER A 23 8.10 -7.74 4.43
N ASP A 24 8.66 -8.82 4.97
CA ASP A 24 10.01 -8.77 5.56
C ASP A 24 11.08 -8.41 4.52
N LYS A 25 10.86 -8.70 3.23
CA LYS A 25 11.74 -8.24 2.15
C LYS A 25 11.69 -6.72 1.98
N ALA A 26 10.50 -6.13 2.04
CA ALA A 26 10.33 -4.68 1.98
C ALA A 26 10.96 -3.98 3.20
N ILE A 27 10.83 -4.57 4.39
CA ILE A 27 11.51 -4.08 5.61
C ILE A 27 13.03 -4.15 5.46
N LYS A 28 13.58 -5.26 4.96
CA LYS A 28 15.03 -5.39 4.73
C LYS A 28 15.56 -4.36 3.74
N LEU A 29 14.75 -3.97 2.74
CA LEU A 29 15.13 -3.00 1.73
C LEU A 29 15.34 -1.58 2.31
N LEU A 30 14.74 -1.25 3.45
CA LEU A 30 14.97 0.02 4.16
C LEU A 30 16.44 0.25 4.53
N ASN A 31 17.23 -0.82 4.67
CA ASN A 31 18.67 -0.71 4.97
C ASN A 31 19.50 -0.25 3.77
N PHE A 32 18.94 -0.30 2.55
CA PHE A 32 19.68 -0.07 1.31
C PHE A 32 19.06 1.03 0.44
N GLU A 33 17.79 1.37 0.67
CA GLU A 33 17.04 2.32 -0.15
C GLU A 33 16.18 3.25 0.71
N THR A 34 16.11 4.52 0.33
CA THR A 34 15.09 5.44 0.86
C THR A 34 13.75 5.15 0.21
N LEU A 35 12.84 4.56 0.98
CA LEU A 35 11.49 4.21 0.54
C LEU A 35 10.46 5.20 1.09
N ILE A 36 9.66 5.80 0.22
CA ILE A 36 8.51 6.62 0.60
C ILE A 36 7.27 5.71 0.68
N PRO A 37 6.68 5.52 1.87
CA PRO A 37 5.44 4.76 1.99
C PRO A 37 4.25 5.54 1.39
N VAL A 38 3.51 4.89 0.50
CA VAL A 38 2.31 5.46 -0.14
C VAL A 38 1.15 4.48 0.00
N CYS A 39 -0.01 4.97 0.44
CA CYS A 39 -1.29 4.28 0.28
C CYS A 39 -2.19 5.12 -0.63
N PRO A 40 -2.28 4.80 -1.94
CA PRO A 40 -3.08 5.59 -2.87
C PRO A 40 -4.54 5.73 -2.44
N GLU A 41 -5.11 4.69 -1.86
CA GLU A 41 -6.49 4.68 -1.37
C GLU A 41 -6.73 5.69 -0.23
N GLN A 42 -5.83 5.77 0.76
CA GLN A 42 -5.94 6.75 1.84
C GLN A 42 -5.63 8.18 1.35
N LEU A 43 -4.66 8.34 0.45
CA LEU A 43 -4.37 9.63 -0.18
C LEU A 43 -5.54 10.11 -1.06
N GLY A 44 -6.28 9.18 -1.65
CA GLY A 44 -7.54 9.44 -2.36
C GLY A 44 -8.75 9.66 -1.43
N GLY A 45 -8.56 9.67 -0.10
CA GLY A 45 -9.59 9.99 0.89
C GLY A 45 -10.34 8.80 1.47
N LEU A 46 -10.01 7.57 1.11
CA LEU A 46 -10.66 6.39 1.69
C LEU A 46 -10.17 6.14 3.13
N LYS A 47 -11.08 5.76 4.02
CA LYS A 47 -10.76 5.40 5.40
C LYS A 47 -10.12 4.01 5.51
N THR A 48 -9.64 3.69 6.70
CA THR A 48 -9.27 2.32 7.09
C THR A 48 -9.95 1.99 8.42
N PRO A 49 -10.75 0.91 8.52
CA PRO A 49 -11.09 -0.03 7.45
C PRO A 49 -12.06 0.57 6.41
N ARG A 50 -12.20 -0.12 5.27
CA ARG A 50 -13.13 0.18 4.17
C ARG A 50 -13.57 -1.11 3.49
N ALA A 51 -14.64 -1.05 2.70
CA ALA A 51 -15.10 -2.19 1.92
C ALA A 51 -14.06 -2.58 0.86
N PRO A 52 -13.89 -3.88 0.55
CA PRO A 52 -13.04 -4.31 -0.56
C PRO A 52 -13.61 -3.80 -1.89
N GLN A 53 -12.73 -3.41 -2.80
CA GLN A 53 -13.10 -2.88 -4.11
C GLN A 53 -12.29 -3.60 -5.20
N GLU A 54 -12.94 -3.86 -6.32
CA GLU A 54 -12.32 -4.44 -7.51
C GLU A 54 -12.56 -3.49 -8.68
N ILE A 55 -11.54 -3.30 -9.52
CA ILE A 55 -11.70 -2.60 -10.78
C ILE A 55 -12.60 -3.44 -11.69
N ARG A 56 -13.63 -2.83 -12.28
CA ARG A 56 -14.54 -3.44 -13.25
C ARG A 56 -14.37 -2.76 -14.60
N GLY A 57 -13.69 -3.42 -15.54
CA GLY A 57 -13.34 -2.86 -16.86
C GLY A 57 -12.01 -2.08 -16.86
N GLY A 58 -11.71 -1.40 -17.97
CA GLY A 58 -10.45 -0.66 -18.19
C GLY A 58 -9.34 -1.50 -18.82
N THR A 59 -8.53 -0.88 -19.70
CA THR A 59 -7.38 -1.53 -20.35
C THR A 59 -6.04 -1.12 -19.74
N GLY A 60 -6.01 0.00 -19.00
CA GLY A 60 -4.78 0.56 -18.45
C GLY A 60 -3.83 1.10 -19.51
N GLU A 61 -4.34 1.42 -20.70
CA GLU A 61 -3.59 1.96 -21.84
C GLU A 61 -3.45 3.50 -21.81
N ASP A 62 -4.05 4.14 -20.80
CA ASP A 62 -4.04 5.59 -20.59
C ASP A 62 -2.94 6.02 -19.60
#